data_AF-A0A7V2TY64-F1
#
_entry.id   AF-A0A7V2TY64-F1
#
_cell.length_a   1.000
_cell.length_b   1.000
_cell.length_c   1.000
_cell.angle_alpha   90.00
_cell.angle_beta   90.00
_cell.angle_gamma   90.00
#
_symmetry.space_group_name_H-M   'P 1'
#
loop_
_entity.id
_entity.type
_entity.pdbx_description
1 polymer ?
#
loop_
_entity_poly.entity_id
_entity_poly.type
_entity_poly.pdbx_seq_one_letter_code
_entity_poly.pdbx_strand_id
1 'polypeptide(L)' 'MKSFRDLVTEKRALILEQWFDRLLEDYPPESRAFFRENGSPYLNPIGYTLRKGMEGILDELLQEGEG' A
#
# COMPACT_ATOMS: atom_id res chain seq x y z
N MET A 1 -15.26 -14.66 -18.27
CA MET A 1 -14.23 -13.62 -18.47
C MET A 1 -14.15 -12.84 -17.17
N LYS A 2 -12.96 -12.63 -16.60
CA LYS A 2 -12.82 -11.86 -15.36
C LYS A 2 -13.03 -10.38 -15.65
N SER A 3 -13.72 -9.67 -14.77
CA SER A 3 -13.86 -8.22 -14.84
C SER A 3 -12.55 -7.54 -14.41
N PHE A 4 -12.44 -6.24 -14.69
CA PHE A 4 -11.31 -5.45 -14.18
C PHE A 4 -11.22 -5.51 -12.66
N ARG A 5 -12.37 -5.43 -11.97
CA ARG A 5 -12.44 -5.53 -10.51
C ARG A 5 -11.88 -6.86 -10.02
N ASP A 6 -12.31 -7.97 -10.61
CA ASP A 6 -11.82 -9.31 -10.23
C ASP A 6 -10.29 -9.40 -10.38
N LEU A 7 -9.74 -8.85 -11.47
CA LEU A 7 -8.29 -8.86 -11.72
C LEU A 7 -7.53 -8.00 -10.69
N VAL A 8 -8.06 -6.83 -10.34
CA VAL A 8 -7.43 -5.93 -9.36
C VAL A 8 -7.52 -6.53 -7.95
N THR A 9 -8.66 -7.08 -7.55
CA THR A 9 -8.84 -7.76 -6.26
C THR A 9 -7.88 -8.95 -6.12
N GLU A 10 -7.74 -9.77 -7.17
CA GLU A 10 -6.78 -10.90 -7.19
C GLU A 10 -5.31 -10.47 -7.08
N LYS A 11 -4.99 -9.25 -7.54
CA LYS A 11 -3.63 -8.70 -7.53
C LYS A 11 -3.42 -7.63 -6.45
N ARG A 12 -4.39 -7.43 -5.54
CA ARG A 12 -4.38 -6.36 -4.53
C ARG A 12 -3.07 -6.26 -3.76
N ALA A 13 -2.59 -7.37 -3.21
CA ALA A 13 -1.34 -7.40 -2.45
C ALA A 13 -0.12 -6.98 -3.30
N LEU A 14 -0.01 -7.51 -4.52
CA LEU A 14 1.08 -7.21 -5.45
C LEU A 14 1.04 -5.74 -5.91
N ILE A 15 -0.15 -5.17 -6.10
CA ILE A 15 -0.32 -3.76 -6.46
C ILE A 15 0.15 -2.88 -5.31
N LEU A 16 -0.32 -3.14 -4.08
CA LEU A 16 0.04 -2.36 -2.90
C LEU A 16 1.54 -2.46 -2.57
N GLU A 17 2.15 -3.64 -2.76
CA GLU A 17 3.60 -3.82 -2.60
C GLU A 17 4.37 -2.96 -3.62
N GLN A 18 4.01 -3.04 -4.90
CA GLN A 18 4.68 -2.24 -5.94
C GLN A 18 4.46 -0.73 -5.77
N TRP A 19 3.28 -0.31 -5.33
CA TRP A 19 3.02 1.09 -5.01
C TRP A 19 3.90 1.56 -3.85
N PHE A 20 4.04 0.74 -2.81
CA PHE A 20 4.91 1.04 -1.69
C PHE A 20 6.37 1.14 -2.12
N ASP A 21 6.83 0.20 -2.95
CA ASP A 21 8.20 0.18 -3.45
C ASP A 21 8.55 1.45 -4.22
N ARG A 22 7.68 1.84 -5.16
CA ARG A 22 7.84 3.07 -5.94
C ARG A 22 7.80 4.31 -5.07
N LEU A 23 6.86 4.36 -4.12
CA LEU A 23 6.76 5.49 -3.19
C LEU A 23 8.04 5.65 -2.37
N LEU A 24 8.67 4.55 -1.96
CA LEU A 24 9.92 4.58 -1.20
C LEU A 24 11.12 5.02 -2.03
N GLU A 25 11.07 4.97 -3.37
CA GLU A 25 12.15 5.49 -4.22
C GLU A 25 12.34 7.00 -4.06
N ASP A 26 11.28 7.73 -3.71
CA ASP A 26 11.32 9.18 -3.46
C ASP A 26 11.92 9.55 -2.10
N TYR A 27 12.13 8.57 -1.22
CA TYR A 27 12.75 8.75 0.09
C TYR A 27 14.26 8.45 0.06
N PRO A 28 15.05 9.06 0.97
CA PRO A 28 16.47 8.73 1.14
C PRO A 28 16.68 7.22 1.35
N PRO A 29 17.72 6.60 0.76
CA PRO A 29 17.98 5.16 0.88
C PRO A 29 18.00 4.64 2.32
N GLU A 30 18.50 5.44 3.25
CA GLU A 30 18.64 5.12 4.67
C GLU A 30 17.29 4.95 5.38
N SER A 31 16.25 5.66 4.94
CA SER A 31 14.90 5.56 5.53
C SER A 31 14.04 4.49 4.88
N ARG A 32 14.35 4.06 3.65
CA ARG A 32 13.58 3.03 2.93
C ARG A 32 13.51 1.71 3.69
N ALA A 33 14.64 1.27 4.25
CA ALA A 33 14.71 0.01 5.00
C ALA A 33 13.83 0.07 6.25
N PHE A 34 13.87 1.18 6.98
CA PHE A 34 13.05 1.40 8.17
C PHE A 34 11.55 1.45 7.83
N PHE A 35 11.15 2.14 6.76
CA PHE A 35 9.74 2.17 6.35
C PHE A 35 9.22 0.81 5.88
N ARG A 36 10.10 -0.06 5.34
CA ARG A 36 9.76 -1.44 4.96
C ARG A 36 9.50 -2.36 6.14
N GLU A 37 10.12 -2.12 7.28
CA GLU A 37 9.93 -2.97 8.46
C GLU A 37 8.46 -3.04 8.84
N ASN A 38 7.93 -4.26 8.83
CA ASN A 38 6.61 -4.55 9.39
C ASN A 38 6.73 -4.55 10.92
N GLY A 39 6.72 -3.35 11.47
CA GLY A 39 6.72 -3.08 12.89
C GLY A 39 5.33 -2.67 13.40
N SER A 40 5.20 -2.60 14.72
CA SER A 40 4.05 -1.96 15.35
C SER A 40 3.82 -0.55 14.79
N PRO A 41 2.57 -0.08 14.63
CA PRO A 41 2.29 1.30 14.20
C PRO A 41 2.97 2.37 15.05
N TYR A 42 3.33 2.04 16.31
CA TYR A 42 4.09 2.93 17.19
C TYR A 42 5.59 2.99 16.86
N LEU A 43 6.15 1.89 16.35
CA LEU A 43 7.58 1.78 16.02
C LEU A 43 7.87 2.27 14.60
N ASN A 44 6.95 2.07 13.66
CA ASN A 44 7.06 2.53 12.28
C ASN A 44 5.76 3.23 11.83
N PRO A 45 5.47 4.43 12.37
CA PRO A 45 4.22 5.14 12.07
C PRO A 45 4.13 5.54 10.59
N ILE A 46 5.25 5.91 9.97
CA ILE A 46 5.29 6.36 8.57
C ILE A 46 4.99 5.18 7.63
N GLY A 47 5.71 4.07 7.76
CA GLY A 47 5.46 2.88 6.94
C GLY A 47 4.04 2.37 7.08
N TYR A 48 3.50 2.40 8.31
CA TYR A 48 2.10 2.04 8.57
C TYR A 48 1.11 2.99 7.89
N THR A 49 1.25 4.31 8.06
CA THR A 49 0.34 5.30 7.47
C THR A 49 0.37 5.27 5.95
N LEU A 50 1.54 5.10 5.33
CA LEU A 50 1.66 4.98 3.87
C LEU A 50 0.90 3.75 3.34
N ARG A 51 1.10 2.58 3.97
CA ARG A 51 0.38 1.35 3.62
C ARG A 51 -1.14 1.54 3.77
N LYS A 52 -1.57 2.13 4.89
CA LYS A 52 -3.00 2.42 5.13
C LYS A 52 -3.61 3.38 4.12
N GLY A 53 -2.89 4.45 3.75
CA GLY A 53 -3.35 5.38 2.73
C GLY A 53 -3.54 4.71 1.37
N MET A 54 -2.58 3.89 0.95
CA MET A 54 -2.67 3.16 -0.32
C MET A 54 -3.76 2.09 -0.32
N GLU A 55 -3.94 1.36 0.79
CA GLU A 55 -5.07 0.44 0.98
C GLU A 55 -6.38 1.19 0.76
N GLY A 56 -6.57 2.32 1.45
CA GLY A 56 -7.79 3.12 1.32
C GLY A 56 -8.02 3.64 -0.10
N ILE A 57 -6.99 4.13 -0.79
CA ILE A 57 -7.11 4.58 -2.19
C ILE A 57 -7.58 3.42 -3.08
N LEU A 58 -7.01 2.22 -2.92
CA LEU A 58 -7.38 1.08 -3.73
C LEU A 58 -8.80 0.60 -3.41
N ASP A 59 -9.19 0.64 -2.14
CA ASP A 59 -10.53 0.28 -1.70
C ASP A 59 -11.57 1.26 -2.28
N GLU A 60 -11.30 2.57 -2.28
CA GLU A 60 -12.15 3.58 -2.93
C GLU A 60 -12.28 3.36 -4.44
N LEU A 61 -11.15 3.05 -5.13
CA LEU A 61 -11.18 2.74 -6.56
C LEU A 61 -12.00 1.49 -6.88
N LEU A 62 -12.07 0.54 -5.94
CA LEU A 62 -12.88 -0.67 -6.05
C LEU A 62 -14.31 -0.47 -5.52
N GLN A 63 -14.66 0.69 -4.97
CA GLN A 63 -15.92 0.90 -4.24
C GLN A 63 -16.11 -0.13 -3.11
N GLU A 64 -15.05 -0.38 -2.35
CA GLU A 64 -14.99 -1.27 -1.18
C GLU A 64 -14.91 -0.48 0.14
N GLY A 65 -14.75 0.84 0.08
CA GLY A 65 -14.81 1.74 1.24
C GLY A 65 -16.23 2.08 1.69
N GLU A 66 -16.40 2.41 2.98
CA GLU A 66 -17.63 3.03 3.50
C GLU A 66 -17.69 4.48 2.99
N GLY A 67 -18.61 4.77 2.07
CA GLY A 67 -18.89 6.12 1.57
C GLY A 67 -19.61 7.02 2.56
#